data_AF-A0A1B2DHX3-F1
#
_entry.id   AF-A0A1B2DHX3-F1
#
_cell.length_a   1.000
_cell.length_b   1.000
_cell.length_c   1.000
_cell.angle_alpha   90.00
_cell.angle_beta   90.00
_cell.angle_gamma   90.00
#
_symmetry.space_group_name_H-M   'P 1'
#
loop_
_entity.id
_entity.type
_entity.pdbx_description
1 polymer ?
#
loop_
_entity_poly.entity_id
_entity_poly.type
_entity_poly.pdbx_seq_one_letter_code
_entity_poly.pdbx_strand_id
1 'polypeptide(L)'
;MNIEQKPVVNHGSRKNSKPVIIVNHISVGTMRSMYNTFNNAANQASSHFGVGRDGSIVQYVSLDRAAWTQGRIQAPTAQIVKQLLGNPNTYGVSIEHEGYAGNGVDGNLTDEQFYASCWLHKHIQEAVLAMYGVKIPLNSHQVLGHYQIDSIGKPACPGRNFPWARLYAELSIAETMTLADYAERLEYLKSGTADRATAYAFASRIADLSSKFNDPTWGTAAKAKIMWMEPIMYDLGYTGEPTPEGIANRVSSIYKNSTVDKYQGEAMRKLMLGAKFAKEKGLL
;
A
#
# COMPACT_ATOMS: atom_id res chain seq x y z
N MET A 1 1.98 15.45 0.25
CA MET A 1 2.71 14.77 -0.84
C MET A 1 2.78 15.66 -2.06
N ASN A 2 3.88 15.60 -2.82
CA ASN A 2 4.09 16.40 -4.03
C ASN A 2 3.96 15.51 -5.28
N ILE A 3 3.38 16.05 -6.35
CA ILE A 3 3.28 15.38 -7.66
C ILE A 3 4.23 16.10 -8.62
N GLU A 4 5.28 15.41 -9.08
CA GLU A 4 6.15 15.92 -10.14
C GLU A 4 5.42 15.87 -11.49
N GLN A 5 5.50 16.94 -12.28
CA GLN A 5 4.89 16.99 -13.61
C GLN A 5 5.93 16.62 -14.67
N LYS A 6 5.67 15.56 -15.45
CA LYS A 6 6.48 15.13 -16.60
C LYS A 6 5.57 14.80 -17.79
N PRO A 7 4.95 15.82 -18.43
CA PRO A 7 3.95 15.60 -19.47
C PRO A 7 4.50 14.81 -20.66
N VAL A 8 3.69 13.89 -21.20
CA VAL A 8 4.03 13.06 -22.38
C VAL A 8 3.02 13.25 -23.51
N VAL A 9 3.45 12.97 -24.75
CA VAL A 9 2.69 13.31 -25.97
C VAL A 9 1.57 12.31 -26.32
N ASN A 10 1.67 11.08 -25.85
CA ASN A 10 0.73 10.00 -26.17
C ASN A 10 -0.53 10.10 -25.31
N HIS A 11 -1.53 10.84 -25.75
CA HIS A 11 -2.83 10.90 -25.07
C HIS A 11 -3.96 11.32 -26.03
N GLY A 12 -5.20 10.98 -25.69
CA GLY A 12 -6.39 11.28 -26.47
C GLY A 12 -7.33 12.27 -25.79
N SER A 13 -8.38 12.66 -26.51
CA SER A 13 -9.58 13.23 -25.90
C SER A 13 -10.34 12.16 -25.11
N ARG A 14 -11.03 12.56 -24.03
CA ARG A 14 -11.98 11.70 -23.30
C ARG A 14 -13.29 11.46 -24.06
N LYS A 15 -13.49 12.03 -25.25
CA LYS A 15 -14.71 11.86 -26.07
C LYS A 15 -16.01 12.16 -25.31
N ASN A 16 -16.00 13.24 -24.52
CA ASN A 16 -17.09 13.66 -23.62
C ASN A 16 -17.39 12.70 -22.44
N SER A 17 -16.60 11.63 -22.28
CA SER A 17 -16.66 10.77 -21.09
C SER A 17 -16.04 11.46 -19.88
N LYS A 18 -16.54 11.07 -18.69
CA LYS A 18 -15.98 11.49 -17.40
C LYS A 18 -15.25 10.31 -16.77
N PRO A 19 -14.16 10.54 -16.02
CA PRO A 19 -13.52 9.47 -15.26
C PRO A 19 -14.46 8.90 -14.18
N VAL A 20 -14.60 7.58 -14.14
CA VAL A 20 -15.45 6.85 -13.17
C VAL A 20 -14.75 5.63 -12.58
N ILE A 21 -13.54 5.30 -13.06
CA ILE A 21 -12.69 4.22 -12.52
C ILE A 21 -11.24 4.68 -12.37
N ILE A 22 -10.53 4.05 -11.45
CA ILE A 22 -9.07 4.13 -11.30
C ILE A 22 -8.52 2.74 -11.59
N VAL A 23 -7.55 2.63 -12.48
CA VAL A 23 -6.94 1.35 -12.87
C VAL A 23 -5.47 1.32 -12.47
N ASN A 24 -5.14 0.33 -11.66
CA ASN A 24 -3.81 0.06 -11.15
C ASN A 24 -3.06 -0.87 -12.11
N HIS A 25 -1.81 -0.49 -12.38
CA HIS A 25 -0.86 -1.20 -13.22
C HIS A 25 0.46 -1.42 -12.48
N ILE A 26 1.23 -2.41 -12.93
CA ILE A 26 2.63 -2.58 -12.53
C ILE A 26 3.47 -2.50 -13.80
N SER A 27 4.43 -1.59 -13.79
CA SER A 27 5.43 -1.49 -14.84
C SER A 27 6.51 -2.55 -14.62
N VAL A 28 7.15 -3.00 -15.70
CA VAL A 28 8.38 -3.78 -15.64
C VAL A 28 9.54 -2.84 -15.99
N GLY A 29 10.02 -2.09 -15.00
CA GLY A 29 11.08 -1.11 -15.14
C GLY A 29 11.09 -0.10 -14.00
N THR A 30 12.06 0.80 -14.05
CA THR A 30 12.15 1.93 -13.13
C THR A 30 11.23 3.08 -13.56
N MET A 31 10.98 4.06 -12.69
CA MET A 31 10.29 5.32 -13.01
C MET A 31 10.92 6.04 -14.21
N ARG A 32 12.26 5.99 -14.32
CA ARG A 32 12.99 6.52 -15.48
C ARG A 32 12.70 5.73 -16.75
N SER A 33 12.72 4.40 -16.67
CA SER A 33 12.39 3.54 -17.82
C SER A 33 10.94 3.73 -18.27
N MET A 34 10.01 3.83 -17.31
CA MET A 34 8.60 4.11 -17.54
C MET A 34 8.41 5.45 -18.27
N TYR A 35 9.06 6.53 -17.79
CA TYR A 35 9.04 7.82 -18.46
C TYR A 35 9.61 7.75 -19.88
N ASN A 36 10.75 7.09 -20.09
CA ASN A 36 11.33 6.92 -21.43
C ASN A 36 10.36 6.20 -22.39
N THR A 37 9.65 5.18 -21.89
CA THR A 37 8.61 4.48 -22.66
C THR A 37 7.48 5.42 -23.06
N PHE A 38 6.96 6.21 -22.12
CA PHE A 38 5.83 7.11 -22.37
C PHE A 38 6.19 8.36 -23.20
N ASN A 39 7.41 8.86 -23.06
CA ASN A 39 7.91 10.02 -23.79
C ASN A 39 8.26 9.69 -25.25
N ASN A 40 8.39 8.41 -25.61
CA ASN A 40 8.56 7.99 -26.99
C ASN A 40 7.18 7.89 -27.70
N ALA A 41 6.91 8.83 -28.60
CA ALA A 41 5.67 8.84 -29.40
C ALA A 41 5.40 7.53 -30.16
N ALA A 42 6.46 6.83 -30.60
CA ALA A 42 6.33 5.58 -31.35
C ALA A 42 5.74 4.43 -30.52
N ASN A 43 5.85 4.49 -29.19
CA ASN A 43 5.33 3.43 -28.32
C ASN A 43 3.81 3.46 -28.16
N GLN A 44 3.16 4.59 -28.50
CA GLN A 44 1.71 4.76 -28.40
C GLN A 44 1.12 4.33 -27.04
N ALA A 45 1.85 4.59 -25.96
CA ALA A 45 1.49 4.21 -24.60
C ALA A 45 1.72 5.37 -23.64
N SER A 46 0.89 5.46 -22.61
CA SER A 46 1.03 6.40 -21.50
C SER A 46 0.22 5.95 -20.29
N SER A 47 0.46 6.58 -19.14
CA SER A 47 -0.38 6.52 -17.94
C SER A 47 -0.70 7.93 -17.46
N HIS A 48 -1.70 8.09 -16.60
CA HIS A 48 -1.93 9.39 -15.97
C HIS A 48 -0.84 9.66 -14.92
N PHE A 49 -0.55 8.65 -14.10
CA PHE A 49 0.43 8.73 -13.03
C PHE A 49 1.38 7.53 -13.00
N GLY A 50 2.56 7.76 -12.44
CA GLY A 50 3.50 6.75 -11.99
C GLY A 50 3.84 6.92 -10.51
N VAL A 51 4.02 5.82 -9.78
CA VAL A 51 4.43 5.79 -8.37
C VAL A 51 5.68 4.95 -8.20
N GLY A 52 6.77 5.59 -7.77
CA GLY A 52 8.05 4.94 -7.51
C GLY A 52 8.04 4.06 -6.26
N ARG A 53 9.01 3.15 -6.16
CA ARG A 53 9.24 2.30 -4.97
C ARG A 53 9.55 3.12 -3.72
N ASP A 54 10.04 4.33 -3.88
CA ASP A 54 10.32 5.30 -2.81
C ASP A 54 9.10 6.18 -2.45
N GLY A 55 7.96 5.96 -3.09
CA GLY A 55 6.75 6.76 -2.90
C GLY A 55 6.74 8.08 -3.68
N SER A 56 7.72 8.33 -4.54
CA SER A 56 7.66 9.46 -5.49
C SER A 56 6.46 9.32 -6.43
N ILE A 57 5.79 10.43 -6.72
CA ILE A 57 4.64 10.47 -7.62
C ILE A 57 4.95 11.38 -8.79
N VAL A 58 4.74 10.88 -10.00
CA VAL A 58 4.88 11.63 -11.26
C VAL A 58 3.54 11.62 -11.99
N GLN A 59 3.13 12.76 -12.53
CA GLN A 59 2.01 12.86 -13.47
C GLN A 59 2.53 13.03 -14.90
N TYR A 60 2.07 12.15 -15.80
CA TYR A 60 2.46 12.15 -17.22
C TYR A 60 1.34 12.65 -18.13
N VAL A 61 0.08 12.34 -17.81
CA VAL A 61 -1.10 12.79 -18.57
C VAL A 61 -2.06 13.48 -17.62
N SER A 62 -2.49 14.68 -18.00
CA SER A 62 -3.44 15.47 -17.23
C SER A 62 -4.81 14.77 -17.15
N LEU A 63 -5.55 15.02 -16.07
CA LEU A 63 -6.84 14.36 -15.82
C LEU A 63 -7.93 14.76 -16.83
N ASP A 64 -7.77 15.84 -17.59
CA ASP A 64 -8.68 16.23 -18.69
C ASP A 64 -8.47 15.44 -19.99
N ARG A 65 -7.38 14.66 -20.08
CA ARG A 65 -7.00 13.86 -21.23
C ARG A 65 -7.12 12.37 -20.93
N ALA A 66 -7.24 11.56 -21.99
CA ALA A 66 -7.26 10.11 -21.89
C ALA A 66 -5.86 9.53 -22.12
N ALA A 67 -5.22 9.01 -21.07
CA ALA A 67 -3.99 8.22 -21.23
C ALA A 67 -4.25 6.93 -22.04
N TRP A 68 -3.24 6.43 -22.75
CA TRP A 68 -3.31 5.23 -23.58
C TRP A 68 -2.72 4.04 -22.83
N THR A 69 -3.47 3.50 -21.87
CA THR A 69 -2.97 2.47 -20.93
C THR A 69 -3.75 1.14 -21.00
N GLN A 70 -5.08 1.20 -21.12
CA GLN A 70 -5.93 0.02 -20.91
C GLN A 70 -5.87 -0.99 -22.07
N GLY A 71 -5.43 -0.57 -23.26
CA GLY A 71 -5.29 -1.47 -24.40
C GLY A 71 -6.61 -2.11 -24.85
N ARG A 72 -6.62 -3.44 -25.01
CA ARG A 72 -7.78 -4.22 -25.45
C ARG A 72 -8.74 -4.49 -24.28
N ILE A 73 -9.96 -4.92 -24.59
CA ILE A 73 -10.95 -5.38 -23.62
C ILE A 73 -11.26 -6.83 -23.97
N GLN A 74 -10.67 -7.78 -23.25
CA GLN A 74 -10.83 -9.20 -23.56
C GLN A 74 -11.27 -9.94 -22.31
N ALA A 75 -12.46 -10.55 -22.38
CA ALA A 75 -13.12 -11.22 -21.26
C ALA A 75 -13.04 -10.39 -19.95
N PRO A 76 -13.55 -9.14 -19.93
CA PRO A 76 -13.47 -8.31 -18.74
C PRO A 76 -14.19 -9.00 -17.58
N THR A 77 -13.67 -8.86 -16.36
CA THR A 77 -14.30 -9.39 -15.14
C THR A 77 -14.91 -8.27 -14.30
N ALA A 78 -14.39 -7.03 -14.41
CA ALA A 78 -14.97 -5.86 -13.78
C ALA A 78 -16.39 -5.58 -14.30
N GLN A 79 -17.35 -5.51 -13.39
CA GLN A 79 -18.77 -5.32 -13.71
C GLN A 79 -19.01 -3.95 -14.35
N ILE A 80 -18.42 -2.87 -13.80
CA ILE A 80 -18.52 -1.51 -14.36
C ILE A 80 -18.02 -1.40 -15.81
N VAL A 81 -16.97 -2.16 -16.17
CA VAL A 81 -16.42 -2.17 -17.53
C VAL A 81 -17.39 -2.84 -18.51
N LYS A 82 -18.08 -3.90 -18.05
CA LYS A 82 -19.15 -4.55 -18.82
C LYS A 82 -20.38 -3.65 -19.00
N GLN A 83 -20.67 -2.79 -18.02
CA GLN A 83 -21.81 -1.88 -18.04
C GLN A 83 -21.58 -0.67 -18.95
N LEU A 84 -20.43 -0.01 -18.81
CA LEU A 84 -20.12 1.21 -19.56
C LEU A 84 -19.83 0.95 -21.04
N LEU A 85 -19.30 -0.24 -21.36
CA LEU A 85 -18.83 -0.61 -22.70
C LEU A 85 -17.81 0.42 -23.24
N GLY A 86 -17.49 0.37 -24.53
CA GLY A 86 -16.59 1.34 -25.17
C GLY A 86 -15.14 1.34 -24.64
N ASN A 87 -14.36 2.37 -24.98
CA ASN A 87 -12.92 2.42 -24.68
C ASN A 87 -12.64 2.89 -23.23
N PRO A 88 -12.07 2.04 -22.35
CA PRO A 88 -11.80 2.38 -20.95
C PRO A 88 -10.78 3.49 -20.74
N ASN A 89 -9.93 3.77 -21.73
CA ASN A 89 -9.03 4.95 -21.67
C ASN A 89 -9.82 6.27 -21.52
N THR A 90 -11.06 6.33 -22.02
CA THR A 90 -11.86 7.57 -21.99
C THR A 90 -12.47 7.86 -20.62
N TYR A 91 -12.80 6.82 -19.85
CA TYR A 91 -13.49 6.92 -18.57
C TYR A 91 -12.67 6.38 -17.38
N GLY A 92 -11.41 6.02 -17.60
CA GLY A 92 -10.48 5.60 -16.55
C GLY A 92 -9.37 6.62 -16.29
N VAL A 93 -8.85 6.59 -15.06
CA VAL A 93 -7.56 7.16 -14.67
C VAL A 93 -6.60 6.01 -14.40
N SER A 94 -5.34 6.13 -14.80
CA SER A 94 -4.35 5.04 -14.72
C SER A 94 -3.25 5.40 -13.72
N ILE A 95 -2.87 4.46 -12.87
CA ILE A 95 -1.72 4.56 -11.98
C ILE A 95 -0.78 3.39 -12.29
N GLU A 96 0.43 3.70 -12.71
CA GLU A 96 1.52 2.74 -12.92
C GLU A 96 2.39 2.66 -11.67
N HIS A 97 2.61 1.46 -11.15
CA HIS A 97 3.52 1.23 -10.03
C HIS A 97 4.86 0.78 -10.59
N GLU A 98 5.95 1.39 -10.14
CA GLU A 98 7.30 0.92 -10.43
C GLU A 98 7.50 -0.51 -9.90
N GLY A 99 7.97 -1.41 -10.75
CA GLY A 99 8.32 -2.79 -10.42
C GLY A 99 9.39 -3.31 -11.35
N TYR A 100 10.42 -3.99 -10.86
CA TYR A 100 11.50 -4.50 -11.71
C TYR A 100 12.08 -5.80 -11.15
N ALA A 101 12.96 -6.46 -11.91
CA ALA A 101 13.56 -7.73 -11.50
C ALA A 101 14.18 -7.61 -10.10
N GLY A 102 13.79 -8.53 -9.20
CA GLY A 102 14.18 -8.51 -7.79
C GLY A 102 13.40 -7.52 -6.89
N ASN A 103 12.52 -6.69 -7.45
CA ASN A 103 11.81 -5.61 -6.74
C ASN A 103 10.38 -5.41 -7.25
N GLY A 104 9.45 -6.26 -6.83
CA GLY A 104 8.00 -6.02 -6.95
C GLY A 104 7.38 -6.15 -8.33
N VAL A 105 8.08 -6.77 -9.29
CA VAL A 105 7.50 -7.14 -10.58
C VAL A 105 6.28 -8.07 -10.46
N ASP A 106 6.13 -8.77 -9.34
CA ASP A 106 4.98 -9.60 -8.98
C ASP A 106 3.80 -8.80 -8.40
N GLY A 107 3.92 -7.48 -8.27
CA GLY A 107 2.92 -6.55 -7.73
C GLY A 107 3.08 -6.22 -6.26
N ASN A 108 4.07 -6.78 -5.55
CA ASN A 108 4.31 -6.34 -4.17
C ASN A 108 4.67 -4.84 -4.17
N LEU A 109 4.23 -4.10 -3.15
CA LEU A 109 4.55 -2.68 -3.01
C LEU A 109 5.38 -2.48 -1.74
N THR A 110 6.34 -1.55 -1.77
CA THR A 110 6.92 -1.00 -0.53
C THR A 110 5.86 -0.23 0.24
N ASP A 111 6.10 0.05 1.53
CA ASP A 111 5.17 0.86 2.32
C ASP A 111 5.09 2.29 1.78
N GLU A 112 6.21 2.85 1.32
CA GLU A 112 6.26 4.19 0.73
C GLU A 112 5.40 4.26 -0.55
N GLN A 113 5.57 3.29 -1.46
CA GLN A 113 4.80 3.18 -2.70
C GLN A 113 3.31 2.92 -2.42
N PHE A 114 3.01 2.06 -1.45
CA PHE A 114 1.64 1.74 -1.06
C PHE A 114 0.89 2.98 -0.53
N TYR A 115 1.46 3.71 0.44
CA TYR A 115 0.81 4.89 0.99
C TYR A 115 0.76 6.06 0.01
N ALA A 116 1.78 6.22 -0.85
CA ALA A 116 1.74 7.17 -1.96
C ALA A 116 0.59 6.86 -2.93
N SER A 117 0.39 5.58 -3.27
CA SER A 117 -0.72 5.14 -4.10
C SER A 117 -2.07 5.40 -3.43
N CYS A 118 -2.23 5.10 -2.14
CA CYS A 118 -3.49 5.37 -1.43
C CYS A 118 -3.83 6.87 -1.39
N TRP A 119 -2.84 7.72 -1.09
CA TRP A 119 -2.99 9.17 -1.18
C TRP A 119 -3.41 9.62 -2.58
N LEU A 120 -2.76 9.06 -3.62
CA LEU A 120 -3.03 9.40 -5.01
C LEU A 120 -4.46 9.01 -5.43
N HIS A 121 -5.00 7.88 -4.96
CA HIS A 121 -6.40 7.51 -5.22
C HIS A 121 -7.36 8.57 -4.65
N LYS A 122 -7.14 9.03 -3.42
CA LYS A 122 -7.93 10.10 -2.81
C LYS A 122 -7.75 11.43 -3.55
N HIS A 123 -6.53 11.77 -3.94
CA HIS A 123 -6.25 12.96 -4.76
C HIS A 123 -7.01 12.91 -6.10
N ILE A 124 -6.99 11.77 -6.80
CA ILE A 124 -7.73 11.59 -8.06
C ILE A 124 -9.24 11.72 -7.83
N GLN A 125 -9.79 11.12 -6.77
CA GLN A 125 -11.21 11.26 -6.44
C GLN A 125 -11.62 12.72 -6.29
N GLU A 126 -10.89 13.50 -5.48
CA GLU A 126 -11.17 14.92 -5.25
C GLU A 126 -10.98 15.76 -6.51
N ALA A 127 -9.90 15.52 -7.27
CA ALA A 127 -9.63 16.24 -8.50
C ALA A 127 -10.70 15.97 -9.58
N VAL A 128 -11.13 14.71 -9.74
CA VAL A 128 -12.21 14.36 -10.67
C VAL A 128 -13.53 14.94 -10.21
N LEU A 129 -13.83 14.94 -8.90
CA LEU A 129 -15.02 15.58 -8.37
C LEU A 129 -15.04 17.08 -8.69
N ALA A 130 -13.92 17.77 -8.46
CA ALA A 130 -13.80 19.19 -8.76
C ALA A 130 -13.91 19.51 -10.26
N MET A 131 -13.27 18.72 -11.13
CA MET A 131 -13.24 18.95 -12.57
C MET A 131 -14.53 18.55 -13.29
N TYR A 132 -15.20 17.49 -12.83
CA TYR A 132 -16.28 16.83 -13.57
C TYR A 132 -17.62 16.76 -12.84
N GLY A 133 -17.66 17.12 -11.56
CA GLY A 133 -18.82 16.93 -10.69
C GLY A 133 -19.14 15.46 -10.44
N VAL A 134 -18.15 14.56 -10.58
CA VAL A 134 -18.32 13.11 -10.45
C VAL A 134 -17.39 12.60 -9.36
N LYS A 135 -17.96 11.96 -8.35
CA LYS A 135 -17.19 11.25 -7.33
C LYS A 135 -16.91 9.84 -7.82
N ILE A 136 -15.65 9.41 -7.79
CA ILE A 136 -15.25 8.01 -7.98
C ILE A 136 -15.21 7.34 -6.60
N PRO A 137 -16.12 6.41 -6.25
CA PRO A 137 -16.03 5.70 -4.99
C PRO A 137 -14.74 4.87 -4.88
N LEU A 138 -14.02 4.93 -3.76
CA LEU A 138 -12.77 4.20 -3.58
C LEU A 138 -12.98 2.76 -3.08
N ASN A 139 -13.63 1.93 -3.90
CA ASN A 139 -13.92 0.53 -3.59
C ASN A 139 -13.60 -0.42 -4.77
N SER A 140 -13.77 -1.72 -4.57
CA SER A 140 -13.41 -2.77 -5.54
C SER A 140 -14.22 -2.77 -6.85
N HIS A 141 -15.29 -2.00 -6.94
CA HIS A 141 -16.08 -1.85 -8.16
C HIS A 141 -15.53 -0.76 -9.08
N GLN A 142 -14.87 0.28 -8.56
CA GLN A 142 -14.31 1.39 -9.35
C GLN A 142 -12.78 1.47 -9.32
N VAL A 143 -12.14 0.91 -8.30
CA VAL A 143 -10.68 0.77 -8.22
C VAL A 143 -10.32 -0.63 -8.67
N LEU A 144 -9.67 -0.73 -9.83
CA LEU A 144 -9.51 -1.97 -10.58
C LEU A 144 -8.04 -2.25 -10.90
N GLY A 145 -7.71 -3.50 -11.21
CA GLY A 145 -6.48 -3.90 -11.88
C GLY A 145 -6.68 -4.07 -13.38
N HIS A 146 -5.60 -3.97 -14.16
CA HIS A 146 -5.66 -4.15 -15.62
C HIS A 146 -6.23 -5.52 -16.03
N TYR A 147 -5.93 -6.58 -15.26
CA TYR A 147 -6.46 -7.93 -15.48
C TYR A 147 -7.99 -8.00 -15.42
N GLN A 148 -8.65 -7.03 -14.77
CA GLN A 148 -10.11 -6.98 -14.68
C GLN A 148 -10.75 -6.39 -15.94
N ILE A 149 -9.97 -5.71 -16.79
CA ILE A 149 -10.37 -5.18 -18.10
C ILE A 149 -9.97 -6.16 -19.22
N ASP A 150 -8.74 -6.68 -19.16
CA ASP A 150 -8.17 -7.60 -20.14
C ASP A 150 -7.60 -8.85 -19.44
N SER A 151 -8.48 -9.80 -19.13
CA SER A 151 -8.10 -11.01 -18.39
C SER A 151 -7.29 -12.00 -19.24
N ILE A 152 -7.25 -11.80 -20.56
CA ILE A 152 -6.52 -12.67 -21.50
C ILE A 152 -5.14 -12.09 -21.82
N GLY A 153 -5.08 -10.82 -22.22
CA GLY A 153 -3.84 -10.14 -22.62
C GLY A 153 -3.04 -9.59 -21.45
N LYS A 154 -3.67 -9.33 -20.30
CA LYS A 154 -3.05 -8.76 -19.09
C LYS A 154 -3.43 -9.53 -17.82
N PRO A 155 -3.34 -10.88 -17.81
CA PRO A 155 -3.92 -11.73 -16.77
C PRO A 155 -3.34 -11.50 -15.38
N ALA A 156 -2.16 -10.89 -15.29
CA ALA A 156 -1.42 -10.74 -14.05
C ALA A 156 -1.12 -9.28 -13.69
N CYS A 157 -1.60 -8.26 -14.40
CA CYS A 157 -1.31 -6.85 -14.07
C CYS A 157 -2.44 -6.31 -13.15
N PRO A 158 -2.15 -5.72 -11.95
CA PRO A 158 -0.90 -5.12 -11.48
C PRO A 158 0.02 -6.04 -10.63
N GLY A 159 -0.12 -7.35 -10.77
CA GLY A 159 0.72 -8.35 -10.13
C GLY A 159 -0.09 -9.26 -9.21
N ARG A 160 0.37 -10.52 -9.08
CA ARG A 160 -0.27 -11.54 -8.23
C ARG A 160 -0.22 -11.20 -6.75
N ASN A 161 0.80 -10.46 -6.34
CA ASN A 161 1.05 -10.05 -4.96
C ASN A 161 0.63 -8.59 -4.70
N PHE A 162 -0.13 -7.97 -5.62
CA PHE A 162 -0.67 -6.64 -5.39
C PHE A 162 -1.60 -6.64 -4.17
N PRO A 163 -1.43 -5.71 -3.22
CA PRO A 163 -2.01 -5.82 -1.88
C PRO A 163 -3.47 -5.34 -1.83
N TRP A 164 -4.36 -5.95 -2.63
CA TRP A 164 -5.75 -5.53 -2.81
C TRP A 164 -6.53 -5.38 -1.50
N ALA A 165 -6.46 -6.37 -0.61
CA ALA A 165 -7.18 -6.33 0.67
C ALA A 165 -6.71 -5.15 1.55
N ARG A 166 -5.39 -4.92 1.60
CA ARG A 166 -4.80 -3.79 2.32
C ARG A 166 -5.20 -2.46 1.69
N LEU A 167 -5.17 -2.38 0.35
CA LEU A 167 -5.56 -1.19 -0.40
C LEU A 167 -7.02 -0.83 -0.10
N TYR A 168 -7.97 -1.75 -0.27
CA TYR A 168 -9.38 -1.44 -0.05
C TYR A 168 -9.70 -1.09 1.40
N ALA A 169 -9.04 -1.73 2.38
CA ALA A 169 -9.18 -1.35 3.78
C ALA A 169 -8.72 0.10 4.02
N GLU A 170 -7.55 0.46 3.51
CA GLU A 170 -6.99 1.81 3.64
C GLU A 170 -7.80 2.86 2.87
N LEU A 171 -8.28 2.52 1.67
CA LEU A 171 -9.15 3.38 0.86
C LEU A 171 -10.52 3.60 1.53
N SER A 172 -11.06 2.62 2.26
CA SER A 172 -12.28 2.81 3.04
C SER A 172 -12.13 3.88 4.11
N ILE A 173 -10.92 4.05 4.66
CA ILE A 173 -10.61 5.12 5.62
C ILE A 173 -10.50 6.45 4.87
N ALA A 174 -9.74 6.48 3.76
CA ALA A 174 -9.59 7.65 2.91
C ALA A 174 -10.93 8.23 2.43
N GLU A 175 -11.91 7.37 2.13
CA GLU A 175 -13.26 7.72 1.68
C GLU A 175 -14.03 8.56 2.73
N THR A 176 -13.69 8.41 4.01
CA THR A 176 -14.34 9.11 5.14
C THR A 176 -13.68 10.44 5.50
N MET A 177 -12.55 10.77 4.87
CA MET A 177 -11.72 11.93 5.21
C MET A 177 -11.66 12.94 4.08
N THR A 178 -11.32 14.19 4.40
CA THR A 178 -10.85 15.14 3.38
C THR A 178 -9.45 14.74 2.90
N LEU A 179 -9.00 15.24 1.74
CA LEU A 179 -7.63 14.97 1.28
C LEU A 179 -6.57 15.52 2.25
N ALA A 180 -6.85 16.64 2.93
CA ALA A 180 -5.93 17.25 3.89
C ALA A 180 -5.79 16.40 5.15
N ASP A 181 -6.91 15.99 5.76
CA ASP A 181 -6.90 15.11 6.94
C ASP A 181 -6.28 13.75 6.62
N TYR A 182 -6.57 13.22 5.44
CA TYR A 182 -6.00 11.96 5.00
C TYR A 182 -4.48 12.06 4.79
N ALA A 183 -4.00 13.16 4.19
CA ALA A 183 -2.57 13.40 4.03
C ALA A 183 -1.87 13.48 5.39
N GLU A 184 -2.44 14.20 6.36
CA GLU A 184 -1.92 14.26 7.73
C GLU A 184 -1.85 12.86 8.36
N ARG A 185 -2.91 12.05 8.26
CA ARG A 185 -2.90 10.68 8.78
C ARG A 185 -1.78 9.83 8.17
N LEU A 186 -1.51 9.97 6.87
CA LEU A 186 -0.43 9.24 6.22
C LEU A 186 0.96 9.72 6.67
N GLU A 187 1.14 11.02 6.92
CA GLU A 187 2.37 11.54 7.53
C GLU A 187 2.53 11.00 8.96
N TYR A 188 1.44 10.94 9.75
CA TYR A 188 1.46 10.31 11.07
C TYR A 188 1.89 8.84 10.99
N LEU A 189 1.32 8.04 10.07
CA LEU A 189 1.67 6.62 9.89
C LEU A 189 3.13 6.40 9.46
N LYS A 190 3.76 7.39 8.81
CA LYS A 190 5.17 7.36 8.44
C LYS A 190 6.09 7.96 9.52
N SER A 191 5.51 8.58 10.54
CA SER A 191 6.26 9.24 11.59
C SER A 191 6.80 8.24 12.61
N GLY A 192 7.92 8.59 13.25
CA GLY A 192 8.44 7.84 14.38
C GLY A 192 7.46 7.74 15.56
N THR A 193 6.40 8.55 15.61
CA THR A 193 5.36 8.47 16.64
C THR A 193 4.41 7.29 16.40
N ALA A 194 3.99 7.03 15.16
CA ALA A 194 3.18 5.85 14.85
C ALA A 194 3.99 4.56 15.02
N ASP A 195 5.28 4.59 14.67
CA ASP A 195 6.20 3.49 14.97
C ASP A 195 6.29 3.24 16.47
N ARG A 196 6.46 4.29 17.29
CA ARG A 196 6.45 4.17 18.76
C ARG A 196 5.14 3.58 19.27
N ALA A 197 3.99 4.05 18.78
CA ALA A 197 2.69 3.51 19.19
C ALA A 197 2.56 2.02 18.87
N THR A 198 2.98 1.62 17.66
CA THR A 198 2.94 0.22 17.20
C THR A 198 3.92 -0.66 17.99
N ALA A 199 5.17 -0.19 18.15
CA ALA A 199 6.20 -0.82 18.95
C ALA A 199 5.77 -1.01 20.41
N TYR A 200 5.11 -0.01 21.00
CA TYR A 200 4.66 -0.04 22.39
C TYR A 200 3.39 -0.84 22.56
N ALA A 201 2.51 -0.91 21.55
CA ALA A 201 1.38 -1.85 21.56
C ALA A 201 1.88 -3.30 21.62
N PHE A 202 2.92 -3.65 20.84
CA PHE A 202 3.57 -4.96 20.93
C PHE A 202 4.11 -5.24 22.33
N ALA A 203 4.92 -4.34 22.88
CA ALA A 203 5.47 -4.51 24.23
C ALA A 203 4.37 -4.65 25.29
N SER A 204 3.32 -3.83 25.20
CA SER A 204 2.18 -3.86 26.11
C SER A 204 1.41 -5.17 26.02
N ARG A 205 1.24 -5.70 24.80
CA ARG A 205 0.56 -6.99 24.59
C ARG A 205 1.33 -8.15 25.21
N ILE A 206 2.66 -8.16 25.07
CA ILE A 206 3.50 -9.19 25.69
C ILE A 206 3.48 -9.05 27.22
N ALA A 207 3.50 -7.83 27.76
CA ALA A 207 3.36 -7.59 29.20
C ALA A 207 1.99 -8.06 29.73
N ASP A 208 0.91 -7.80 28.99
CA ASP A 208 -0.45 -8.26 29.33
C ASP A 208 -0.55 -9.79 29.40
N LEU A 209 0.06 -10.50 28.44
CA LEU A 209 0.10 -11.97 28.47
C LEU A 209 0.97 -12.48 29.62
N SER A 210 2.13 -11.88 29.84
CA SER A 210 3.04 -12.26 30.93
C SER A 210 2.36 -12.11 32.30
N SER A 211 1.57 -11.06 32.50
CA SER A 211 0.82 -10.84 33.75
C SER A 211 -0.16 -11.98 34.10
N LYS A 212 -0.58 -12.77 33.10
CA LYS A 212 -1.54 -13.87 33.25
C LYS A 212 -0.87 -15.23 33.42
N PHE A 213 0.46 -15.35 33.41
CA PHE A 213 1.14 -16.65 33.40
C PHE A 213 0.78 -17.59 34.56
N ASN A 214 0.45 -17.02 35.72
CA ASN A 214 0.06 -17.78 36.91
C ASN A 214 -1.47 -17.77 37.12
N ASP A 215 -2.24 -17.21 36.19
CA ASP A 215 -3.70 -17.19 36.24
C ASP A 215 -4.23 -18.62 35.99
N PRO A 216 -5.13 -19.15 36.84
CA PRO A 216 -5.62 -20.52 36.72
C PRO A 216 -6.52 -20.74 35.49
N THR A 217 -7.12 -19.68 34.94
CA THR A 217 -7.99 -19.74 33.76
C THR A 217 -7.20 -19.45 32.49
N TRP A 218 -6.35 -18.43 32.52
CA TRP A 218 -5.72 -17.85 31.33
C TRP A 218 -4.23 -18.19 31.17
N GLY A 219 -3.56 -18.71 32.19
CA GLY A 219 -2.10 -18.89 32.20
C GLY A 219 -1.57 -19.80 31.11
N THR A 220 -2.20 -20.97 30.91
CA THR A 220 -1.82 -21.91 29.85
C THR A 220 -1.94 -21.26 28.46
N ALA A 221 -3.06 -20.57 28.20
CA ALA A 221 -3.29 -19.90 26.92
C ALA A 221 -2.34 -18.71 26.72
N ALA A 222 -2.04 -17.95 27.78
CA ALA A 222 -1.13 -16.82 27.72
C ALA A 222 0.30 -17.25 27.41
N LYS A 223 0.80 -18.32 28.06
CA LYS A 223 2.11 -18.91 27.78
C LYS A 223 2.20 -19.42 26.34
N ALA A 224 1.17 -20.15 25.88
CA ALA A 224 1.12 -20.66 24.50
C ALA A 224 1.12 -19.53 23.46
N LYS A 225 0.39 -18.43 23.68
CA LYS A 225 0.35 -17.28 22.75
C LYS A 225 1.66 -16.53 22.68
N ILE A 226 2.35 -16.36 23.82
CA ILE A 226 3.67 -15.71 23.81
C ILE A 226 4.70 -16.53 23.02
N MET A 227 4.60 -17.87 23.07
CA MET A 227 5.49 -18.76 22.31
C MET A 227 5.36 -18.59 20.80
N TRP A 228 4.30 -17.97 20.29
CA TRP A 228 4.22 -17.61 18.86
C TRP A 228 5.37 -16.70 18.42
N MET A 229 6.03 -16.03 19.37
CA MET A 229 7.17 -15.15 19.13
C MET A 229 8.52 -15.85 19.10
N GLU A 230 8.59 -17.14 19.42
CA GLU A 230 9.82 -17.93 19.36
C GLU A 230 10.63 -17.73 18.07
N PRO A 231 10.04 -17.72 16.85
CA PRO A 231 10.82 -17.68 15.62
C PRO A 231 11.63 -16.39 15.41
N ILE A 232 11.28 -15.30 16.11
CA ILE A 232 11.97 -14.00 15.98
C ILE A 232 12.90 -13.69 17.15
N MET A 233 13.03 -14.57 18.14
CA MET A 233 13.74 -14.26 19.37
C MET A 233 15.22 -13.92 19.14
N TYR A 234 15.88 -14.61 18.20
CA TYR A 234 17.26 -14.30 17.82
C TYR A 234 17.38 -12.92 17.14
N ASP A 235 16.43 -12.54 16.30
CA ASP A 235 16.39 -11.21 15.68
C ASP A 235 16.13 -10.10 16.72
N LEU A 236 15.38 -10.44 17.78
CA LEU A 236 15.23 -9.59 18.96
C LEU A 236 16.52 -9.55 19.82
N GLY A 237 17.59 -10.24 19.43
CA GLY A 237 18.87 -10.28 20.14
C GLY A 237 18.81 -11.09 21.43
N TYR A 238 17.96 -12.11 21.49
CA TYR A 238 17.94 -13.09 22.57
C TYR A 238 18.87 -14.26 22.25
N THR A 239 19.60 -14.73 23.25
CA THR A 239 20.61 -15.80 23.10
C THR A 239 20.29 -17.04 23.94
N GLY A 240 19.27 -16.97 24.80
CA GLY A 240 18.82 -18.10 25.62
C GLY A 240 17.81 -18.99 24.90
N GLU A 241 17.37 -20.04 25.60
CA GLU A 241 16.24 -20.85 25.17
C GLU A 241 14.94 -20.03 25.22
N PRO A 242 14.17 -19.97 24.11
CA PRO A 242 12.89 -19.27 24.08
C PRO A 242 11.85 -19.94 24.98
N THR A 243 11.77 -19.53 26.24
CA THR A 243 10.66 -19.89 27.15
C THR A 243 9.64 -18.74 27.18
N PRO A 244 8.39 -18.98 27.63
CA PRO A 244 7.41 -17.90 27.76
C PRO A 244 7.93 -16.73 28.61
N GLU A 245 8.58 -17.04 29.73
CA GLU A 245 9.22 -16.08 30.62
C GLU A 245 10.43 -15.40 29.96
N GLY A 246 11.23 -16.14 29.20
CA GLY A 246 12.36 -15.61 28.44
C GLY A 246 11.95 -14.59 27.37
N ILE A 247 10.90 -14.91 26.61
CA ILE A 247 10.29 -14.02 25.61
C ILE A 247 9.76 -12.76 26.28
N ALA A 248 8.96 -12.90 27.34
CA ALA A 248 8.39 -11.77 28.07
C ALA A 248 9.48 -10.84 28.62
N ASN A 249 10.49 -11.42 29.28
CA ASN A 249 11.60 -10.68 29.85
C ASN A 249 12.42 -9.97 28.78
N ARG A 250 12.64 -10.61 27.62
CA ARG A 250 13.36 -9.99 26.53
C ARG A 250 12.62 -8.78 25.99
N VAL A 251 11.34 -8.92 25.67
CA VAL A 251 10.52 -7.81 25.14
C VAL A 251 10.45 -6.68 26.17
N SER A 252 10.28 -6.99 27.46
CA SER A 252 10.31 -6.01 28.56
C SER A 252 11.65 -5.26 28.64
N SER A 253 12.77 -5.96 28.48
CA SER A 253 14.11 -5.35 28.43
C SER A 253 14.27 -4.40 27.23
N ILE A 254 13.80 -4.81 26.05
CA ILE A 254 13.84 -3.95 24.86
C ILE A 254 12.95 -2.71 25.08
N TYR A 255 11.76 -2.88 25.64
CA TYR A 255 10.87 -1.76 25.96
C TYR A 255 11.52 -0.76 26.91
N LYS A 256 12.13 -1.22 28.01
CA LYS A 256 12.88 -0.34 28.93
C LYS A 256 13.99 0.42 28.20
N ASN A 257 14.78 -0.26 27.37
CA ASN A 257 15.85 0.36 26.59
C ASN A 257 15.34 1.40 25.57
N SER A 258 14.08 1.28 25.11
CA SER A 258 13.48 2.26 24.20
C SER A 258 13.27 3.64 24.84
N THR A 259 13.29 3.72 26.17
CA THR A 259 13.17 4.95 26.95
C THR A 259 14.52 5.54 27.37
N VAL A 260 15.63 4.89 26.98
CA VAL A 260 17.00 5.31 27.29
C VAL A 260 17.67 5.80 26.02
N ASP A 261 18.04 7.10 25.96
CA ASP A 261 18.54 7.77 24.74
C ASP A 261 19.62 6.97 23.99
N LYS A 262 20.59 6.42 24.72
CA LYS A 262 21.70 5.64 24.16
C LYS A 262 21.23 4.39 23.38
N TYR A 263 20.12 3.79 23.78
CA TYR A 263 19.62 2.52 23.23
C TYR A 263 18.30 2.67 22.47
N GLN A 264 17.72 3.87 22.46
CA GLN A 264 16.38 4.14 21.96
C GLN A 264 16.19 3.67 20.52
N GLY A 265 17.13 4.02 19.61
CA GLY A 265 17.03 3.67 18.20
C GLY A 265 17.01 2.15 17.97
N GLU A 266 17.96 1.44 18.59
CA GLU A 266 18.07 -0.01 18.44
C GLU A 266 16.89 -0.75 19.07
N ALA A 267 16.44 -0.30 20.25
CA ALA A 267 15.28 -0.85 20.91
C ALA A 267 13.99 -0.66 20.08
N MET A 268 13.81 0.53 19.48
CA MET A 268 12.66 0.82 18.63
C MET A 268 12.63 -0.10 17.41
N ARG A 269 13.77 -0.31 16.73
CA ARG A 269 13.86 -1.25 15.60
C ARG A 269 13.42 -2.66 15.97
N LYS A 270 13.88 -3.17 17.12
CA LYS A 270 13.53 -4.51 17.61
C LYS A 270 12.05 -4.62 17.98
N LEU A 271 11.47 -3.62 18.65
CA LEU A 271 10.04 -3.64 18.96
C LEU A 271 9.18 -3.58 17.69
N MET A 272 9.59 -2.81 16.68
CA MET A 272 8.89 -2.75 15.39
C MET A 272 8.93 -4.08 14.65
N LEU A 273 10.08 -4.77 14.66
CA LEU A 273 10.17 -6.13 14.13
C LEU A 273 9.20 -7.09 14.83
N GLY A 274 9.19 -7.03 16.16
CA GLY A 274 8.26 -7.83 16.97
C GLY A 274 6.79 -7.49 16.69
N ALA A 275 6.45 -6.21 16.58
CA ALA A 275 5.10 -5.76 16.29
C ALA A 275 4.59 -6.23 14.92
N LYS A 276 5.45 -6.15 13.89
CA LYS A 276 5.13 -6.66 12.55
C LYS A 276 4.79 -8.14 12.58
N PHE A 277 5.67 -8.96 13.18
CA PHE A 277 5.44 -10.39 13.27
C PHE A 277 4.22 -10.73 14.15
N ALA A 278 4.04 -10.04 15.27
CA ALA A 278 2.89 -10.23 16.16
C ALA A 278 1.57 -9.99 15.42
N LYS A 279 1.51 -8.95 14.57
CA LYS A 279 0.34 -8.67 13.74
C LYS A 279 0.08 -9.76 12.70
N GLU A 280 1.13 -10.28 12.05
CA GLU A 280 1.03 -11.40 11.09
C GLU A 280 0.49 -12.69 11.75
N LYS A 281 0.77 -12.89 13.04
CA LYS A 281 0.26 -14.03 13.83
C LYS A 281 -1.11 -13.77 14.48
N GLY A 282 -1.69 -12.57 14.32
CA GLY A 282 -2.94 -12.19 14.99
C GLY A 282 -2.81 -12.08 16.51
N LEU A 283 -1.61 -11.76 17.02
CA LEU A 283 -1.36 -11.53 18.45
C LEU A 283 -1.73 -10.09 18.87
N LEU A 284 -1.54 -9.15 17.95
CA LEU A 284 -1.98 -7.75 17.97
C LEU A 284 -3.20 -7.57 17.08
#